data_AF-A0A644ZQD2-F1
#
_entry.id   AF-A0A644ZQD2-F1
#
_cell.length_a   1.000
_cell.length_b   1.000
_cell.length_c   1.000
_cell.angle_alpha   90.00
_cell.angle_beta   90.00
_cell.angle_gamma   90.00
#
_symmetry.space_group_name_H-M   'P 1'
#
loop_
_entity.id
_entity.type
_entity.pdbx_description
1 polymer ?
#
loop_
_entity_poly.entity_id
_entity_poly.type
_entity_poly.pdbx_seq_one_letter_code
_entity_poly.pdbx_strand_id
1 'polypeptide(L)'
;MGYSVPQPTVARLNDAGGTPGKWVVLLPNGYQGLNSSAGNASMFVLDVSNGQVIRKFDLPGGMSTAEVTASKPLGNGLSRVAAIDNDSDGKVDLAYAGDLAGNVWRFDLTSGSSTAWTAQLFFTARDKATPSQRQPITAAPYVVKHPSGTGDLVIFGTGRFLASADKQSVQNQTVYGVWDRHSTKGTTAPATLPTANKGRSNLHQQTFTSLPDTSDPSKASGNFKLTGDAVTWYNSGSGTADANVAKWGWYVDLPRNGEKLVYDMSLYGKSLIFTTIRTAEDPCKADIAGTIYAIDPNDGGKTDYTAFDMNNDGKFDAADQQNDNDVNGAEIDPGKVTLGAGKAITPVGEGSLGVNDGLDRGRQSWRRQPS
;
A
#
# COMPACT_ATOMS: atom_id res chain seq x y z
N MET A 1 16.22 -7.30 -18.26
CA MET A 1 15.61 -7.84 -17.02
C MET A 1 16.64 -7.66 -15.91
N GLY A 2 16.22 -7.22 -14.72
CA GLY A 2 17.07 -7.07 -13.54
C GLY A 2 16.93 -8.28 -12.59
N TYR A 3 17.28 -8.10 -11.32
CA TYR A 3 17.02 -9.09 -10.28
C TYR A 3 15.51 -9.25 -10.06
N SER A 4 14.98 -10.42 -10.44
CA SER A 4 13.57 -10.79 -10.34
C SER A 4 13.15 -11.18 -8.91
N VAL A 5 13.31 -10.23 -7.99
CA VAL A 5 12.81 -10.34 -6.60
C VAL A 5 11.30 -10.10 -6.51
N PRO A 6 10.70 -9.16 -7.27
CA PRO A 6 9.26 -8.97 -7.20
C PRO A 6 8.49 -10.21 -7.69
N GLN A 7 7.50 -10.63 -6.91
CA GLN A 7 6.61 -11.72 -7.31
C GLN A 7 5.78 -11.30 -8.54
N PRO A 8 5.74 -12.12 -9.61
CA PRO A 8 4.88 -11.87 -10.77
C PRO A 8 3.41 -12.17 -10.44
N THR A 9 2.51 -11.54 -11.19
CA THR A 9 1.06 -11.74 -11.04
C THR A 9 0.52 -12.51 -12.23
N VAL A 10 -0.14 -13.65 -11.99
CA VAL A 10 -0.87 -14.40 -13.01
C VAL A 10 -2.31 -13.90 -13.03
N ALA A 11 -2.78 -13.51 -14.21
CA ALA A 11 -4.07 -12.85 -14.38
C ALA A 11 -4.72 -13.24 -15.70
N ARG A 12 -6.02 -12.99 -15.79
CA ARG A 12 -6.79 -13.11 -17.02
C ARG A 12 -7.03 -11.71 -17.60
N LEU A 13 -6.90 -11.53 -18.92
CA LEU A 13 -7.11 -10.22 -19.56
C LEU A 13 -8.40 -10.15 -20.38
N ASN A 14 -8.84 -8.92 -20.62
CA ASN A 14 -9.79 -8.57 -21.66
C ASN A 14 -9.15 -8.89 -23.03
N ASP A 15 -9.62 -9.92 -23.72
CA ASP A 15 -9.25 -10.19 -25.11
C ASP A 15 -10.36 -9.71 -26.06
N ALA A 16 -10.00 -9.46 -27.33
CA ALA A 16 -10.97 -9.23 -28.38
C ALA A 16 -11.75 -10.52 -28.73
N GLY A 17 -13.07 -10.51 -28.52
CA GLY A 17 -14.00 -11.57 -28.95
C GLY A 17 -14.46 -12.49 -27.82
N GLY A 18 -15.68 -13.05 -27.92
CA GLY A 18 -16.40 -13.83 -26.90
C GLY A 18 -15.75 -15.13 -26.41
N THR A 19 -14.45 -15.30 -26.60
CA THR A 19 -13.58 -16.24 -25.90
C THR A 19 -13.38 -15.78 -24.45
N PRO A 20 -13.05 -16.70 -23.53
CA PRO A 20 -13.18 -16.41 -22.11
C PRO A 20 -12.04 -15.51 -21.56
N GLY A 21 -11.10 -15.04 -22.37
CA GLY A 21 -9.97 -14.17 -21.99
C GLY A 21 -8.69 -14.97 -21.71
N LYS A 22 -7.55 -14.45 -22.17
CA LYS A 22 -6.22 -15.09 -22.13
C LYS A 22 -5.56 -14.91 -20.78
N TRP A 23 -4.93 -15.99 -20.32
CA TRP A 23 -4.09 -15.97 -19.13
C TRP A 23 -2.71 -15.42 -19.47
N VAL A 24 -2.26 -14.49 -18.65
CA VAL A 24 -0.98 -13.82 -18.79
C VAL A 24 -0.22 -13.78 -17.48
N VAL A 25 1.07 -13.51 -17.59
CA VAL A 25 1.93 -13.12 -16.49
C VAL A 25 2.23 -11.63 -16.61
N LEU A 26 1.83 -10.84 -15.61
CA LEU A 26 2.30 -9.48 -15.40
C LEU A 26 3.64 -9.56 -14.68
N LEU A 27 4.71 -9.40 -15.45
CA LEU A 27 6.09 -9.58 -14.99
C LEU A 27 6.79 -8.22 -14.88
N PRO A 28 7.02 -7.71 -13.67
CA PRO A 28 7.87 -6.53 -13.49
C PRO A 28 9.33 -6.86 -13.86
N ASN A 29 10.07 -5.87 -14.37
CA ASN A 29 11.46 -6.09 -14.81
C ASN A 29 12.44 -6.40 -13.68
N GLY A 30 12.05 -6.20 -12.42
CA GLY A 30 12.92 -6.35 -11.27
C GLY A 30 13.95 -5.22 -11.15
N TYR A 31 14.83 -5.35 -10.17
CA TYR A 31 15.74 -4.29 -9.76
C TYR A 31 17.06 -4.34 -10.52
N GLN A 32 17.57 -3.19 -10.95
CA GLN A 32 18.81 -3.16 -11.71
C GLN A 32 20.01 -3.59 -10.84
N GLY A 33 21.10 -3.99 -11.52
CA GLY A 33 22.35 -4.39 -10.88
C GLY A 33 23.19 -3.21 -10.37
N LEU A 34 24.23 -3.53 -9.58
CA LEU A 34 24.96 -2.60 -8.71
C LEU A 34 25.51 -1.32 -9.40
N ASN A 35 25.75 -1.37 -10.71
CA ASN A 35 26.36 -0.30 -11.50
C ASN A 35 25.42 0.32 -12.53
N SER A 36 24.13 0.00 -12.50
CA SER A 36 23.18 0.50 -13.50
C SER A 36 22.78 1.94 -13.23
N SER A 37 22.88 2.79 -14.26
CA SER A 37 22.55 4.22 -14.21
C SER A 37 21.31 4.59 -15.03
N ALA A 38 20.62 3.61 -15.64
CA ALA A 38 19.52 3.87 -16.55
C ALA A 38 18.27 4.44 -15.87
N GLY A 39 18.07 4.17 -14.57
CA GLY A 39 16.97 4.75 -13.79
C GLY A 39 15.55 4.38 -14.25
N ASN A 40 15.42 3.43 -15.18
CA ASN A 40 14.14 3.04 -15.79
C ASN A 40 13.55 1.76 -15.17
N ALA A 41 12.24 1.63 -15.28
CA ALA A 41 11.50 0.43 -14.94
C ALA A 41 10.77 -0.10 -16.19
N SER A 42 10.32 -1.36 -16.15
CA SER A 42 9.48 -1.90 -17.21
C SER A 42 8.51 -2.94 -16.68
N MET A 43 7.35 -3.05 -17.33
CA MET A 43 6.41 -4.15 -17.14
C MET A 43 6.34 -4.99 -18.42
N PHE A 44 6.42 -6.31 -18.29
CA PHE A 44 6.17 -7.24 -19.37
C PHE A 44 4.81 -7.92 -19.15
N VAL A 45 4.05 -8.08 -20.22
CA VAL A 45 2.85 -8.93 -20.25
C VAL A 45 3.19 -10.15 -21.09
N LEU A 46 3.28 -11.31 -20.46
CA LEU A 46 3.68 -12.56 -21.11
C LEU A 46 2.48 -13.50 -21.26
N ASP A 47 2.40 -14.21 -22.37
CA ASP A 47 1.49 -15.34 -22.52
C ASP A 47 1.92 -16.49 -21.58
N VAL A 48 1.00 -16.99 -20.75
CA VAL A 48 1.31 -18.06 -19.79
C VAL A 48 1.67 -19.39 -20.48
N SER A 49 1.15 -19.64 -21.69
CA SER A 49 1.28 -20.93 -22.38
C SER A 49 2.64 -21.13 -23.04
N ASN A 50 3.29 -20.04 -23.46
CA ASN A 50 4.51 -20.10 -24.27
C ASN A 50 5.56 -19.04 -23.90
N GLY A 51 5.28 -18.15 -22.95
CA GLY A 51 6.19 -17.10 -22.50
C GLY A 51 6.39 -15.93 -23.47
N GLN A 52 5.65 -15.86 -24.58
CA GLN A 52 5.78 -14.77 -25.55
C GLN A 52 5.39 -13.42 -24.92
N VAL A 53 6.18 -12.39 -25.21
CA VAL A 53 5.89 -11.01 -24.80
C VAL A 53 4.76 -10.45 -25.66
N ILE A 54 3.58 -10.28 -25.06
CA ILE A 54 2.41 -9.66 -25.69
C ILE A 54 2.56 -8.14 -25.73
N ARG A 55 3.07 -7.56 -24.64
CA ARG A 55 3.29 -6.12 -24.49
C ARG A 55 4.45 -5.88 -23.54
N LYS A 56 5.21 -4.81 -23.81
CA LYS A 56 6.19 -4.26 -22.88
C LYS A 56 5.87 -2.79 -22.68
N PHE A 57 5.82 -2.35 -21.42
CA PHE A 57 5.73 -0.95 -21.05
C PHE A 57 7.10 -0.49 -20.57
N ASP A 58 7.61 0.56 -21.20
CA ASP A 58 8.82 1.25 -20.77
C ASP A 58 8.45 2.44 -19.89
N LEU A 59 8.97 2.47 -18.67
CA LEU A 59 8.55 3.37 -17.60
C LEU A 59 9.75 4.26 -17.21
N PRO A 60 9.81 5.51 -17.70
CA PRO A 60 10.89 6.41 -17.35
C PRO A 60 10.78 6.78 -15.87
N GLY A 61 11.78 6.41 -15.06
CA GLY A 61 11.73 6.67 -13.60
C GLY A 61 11.76 8.16 -13.24
N GLY A 62 12.16 9.01 -14.19
CA GLY A 62 12.15 10.47 -14.05
C GLY A 62 13.11 11.01 -12.99
N MET A 63 14.11 10.22 -12.56
CA MET A 63 15.09 10.61 -11.55
C MET A 63 16.14 11.59 -12.11
N SER A 64 16.53 12.57 -11.30
CA SER A 64 17.72 13.39 -11.58
C SER A 64 19.02 12.57 -11.43
N THR A 65 20.14 13.08 -11.94
CA THR A 65 21.46 12.41 -11.77
C THR A 65 21.82 12.17 -10.30
N ALA A 66 21.47 13.11 -9.42
CA ALA A 66 21.68 12.99 -7.98
C ALA A 66 20.78 11.89 -7.37
N GLU A 67 19.52 11.82 -7.79
CA GLU A 67 18.57 10.80 -7.34
C GLU A 67 18.99 9.39 -7.83
N VAL A 68 19.44 9.27 -9.09
CA VAL A 68 20.00 8.01 -9.60
C VAL A 68 21.21 7.58 -8.76
N THR A 69 22.09 8.52 -8.41
CA THR A 69 23.26 8.23 -7.57
C THR A 69 22.86 7.77 -6.17
N ALA A 70 21.86 8.42 -5.55
CA ALA A 70 21.33 8.03 -4.25
C ALA A 70 20.59 6.68 -4.28
N SER A 71 20.00 6.30 -5.42
CA SER A 71 19.27 5.04 -5.59
C SER A 71 20.20 3.81 -5.70
N LYS A 72 21.51 4.01 -5.88
CA LYS A 72 22.50 2.94 -5.96
C LYS A 72 22.50 2.09 -4.66
N PRO A 73 22.86 0.81 -4.75
CA PRO A 73 23.39 0.17 -5.95
C PRO A 73 22.30 -0.39 -6.89
N LEU A 74 21.03 -0.40 -6.49
CA LEU A 74 19.97 -1.08 -7.26
C LEU A 74 19.36 -0.24 -8.40
N GLY A 75 19.64 1.06 -8.46
CA GLY A 75 19.07 1.94 -9.49
C GLY A 75 17.54 1.98 -9.38
N ASN A 76 16.85 1.80 -10.51
CA ASN A 76 15.39 1.65 -10.53
C ASN A 76 14.96 0.23 -10.94
N GLY A 77 13.69 -0.08 -10.75
CA GLY A 77 13.07 -1.33 -11.18
C GLY A 77 11.64 -1.38 -10.69
N LEU A 78 10.76 -1.94 -11.51
CA LEU A 78 9.37 -2.11 -11.13
C LEU A 78 9.25 -3.19 -10.05
N SER A 79 8.42 -2.94 -9.05
CA SER A 79 8.14 -3.84 -7.93
C SER A 79 6.89 -4.68 -8.19
N ARG A 80 6.35 -5.32 -7.14
CA ARG A 80 5.17 -6.19 -7.22
C ARG A 80 3.96 -5.43 -7.76
N VAL A 81 3.11 -6.17 -8.46
CA VAL A 81 1.97 -5.66 -9.23
C VAL A 81 0.67 -6.04 -8.57
N ALA A 82 -0.18 -5.05 -8.31
CA ALA A 82 -1.57 -5.24 -7.94
C ALA A 82 -2.42 -5.29 -9.21
N ALA A 83 -3.08 -6.41 -9.46
CA ALA A 83 -4.00 -6.57 -10.59
C ALA A 83 -5.44 -6.42 -10.10
N ILE A 84 -6.21 -5.56 -10.77
CA ILE A 84 -7.54 -5.12 -10.33
C ILE A 84 -8.56 -5.49 -11.41
N ASP A 85 -9.52 -6.30 -11.00
CA ASP A 85 -10.79 -6.53 -11.70
C ASP A 85 -11.80 -5.54 -11.09
N ASN A 86 -12.23 -4.56 -11.89
CA ASN A 86 -13.06 -3.47 -11.37
C ASN A 86 -14.56 -3.69 -11.58
N ASP A 87 -14.95 -4.76 -12.28
CA ASP A 87 -16.35 -5.11 -12.55
C ASP A 87 -16.73 -6.56 -12.21
N SER A 88 -15.81 -7.30 -11.59
CA SER A 88 -15.99 -8.64 -11.06
C SER A 88 -16.29 -9.71 -12.12
N ASP A 89 -15.77 -9.55 -13.35
CA ASP A 89 -15.95 -10.51 -14.43
C ASP A 89 -14.83 -11.59 -14.49
N GLY A 90 -13.87 -11.52 -13.56
CA GLY A 90 -12.72 -12.41 -13.46
C GLY A 90 -11.56 -12.03 -14.39
N LYS A 91 -11.59 -10.86 -15.02
CA LYS A 91 -10.52 -10.31 -15.85
C LYS A 91 -9.97 -9.03 -15.24
N VAL A 92 -8.69 -8.79 -15.49
CA VAL A 92 -7.98 -7.62 -15.01
C VAL A 92 -8.22 -6.47 -15.97
N ASP A 93 -8.69 -5.37 -15.42
CA ASP A 93 -8.93 -4.11 -16.11
C ASP A 93 -7.79 -3.13 -15.89
N LEU A 94 -7.29 -3.08 -14.65
CA LEU A 94 -6.27 -2.15 -14.23
C LEU A 94 -5.16 -2.88 -13.49
N ALA A 95 -3.95 -2.33 -13.55
CA ALA A 95 -2.90 -2.75 -12.63
C ALA A 95 -2.17 -1.55 -12.04
N TYR A 96 -1.62 -1.73 -10.85
CA TYR A 96 -0.78 -0.74 -10.18
C TYR A 96 0.52 -1.36 -9.72
N ALA A 97 1.62 -0.65 -9.87
CA ALA A 97 2.91 -1.08 -9.36
C ALA A 97 3.77 0.12 -8.94
N GLY A 98 4.47 -0.03 -7.82
CA GLY A 98 5.51 0.90 -7.40
C GLY A 98 6.86 0.60 -8.06
N ASP A 99 7.79 1.55 -8.06
CA ASP A 99 9.19 1.34 -8.44
C ASP A 99 10.16 1.87 -7.36
N LEU A 100 11.45 1.56 -7.50
CA LEU A 100 12.49 2.04 -6.57
C LEU A 100 12.76 3.55 -6.68
N ALA A 101 12.27 4.21 -7.73
CA ALA A 101 12.24 5.66 -7.86
C ALA A 101 11.02 6.29 -7.16
N GLY A 102 10.23 5.51 -6.42
CA GLY A 102 9.07 5.99 -5.68
C GLY A 102 7.88 6.35 -6.55
N ASN A 103 7.90 5.99 -7.83
CA ASN A 103 6.75 6.18 -8.69
C ASN A 103 5.73 5.07 -8.47
N VAL A 104 4.46 5.43 -8.49
CA VAL A 104 3.36 4.49 -8.70
C VAL A 104 2.90 4.63 -10.14
N TRP A 105 2.83 3.52 -10.86
CA TRP A 105 2.38 3.43 -12.23
C TRP A 105 1.00 2.80 -12.28
N ARG A 106 0.09 3.41 -13.05
CA ARG A 106 -1.23 2.85 -13.41
C ARG A 106 -1.14 2.26 -14.82
N PHE A 107 -1.57 1.02 -14.98
CA PHE A 107 -1.67 0.35 -16.27
C PHE A 107 -3.15 0.17 -16.61
N ASP A 108 -3.55 0.63 -17.79
CA ASP A 108 -4.90 0.44 -18.33
C ASP A 108 -4.90 -0.74 -19.29
N LEU A 109 -5.53 -1.84 -18.87
CA LEU A 109 -5.62 -3.12 -19.57
C LEU A 109 -7.07 -3.44 -20.00
N THR A 110 -7.97 -2.44 -19.93
CA THR A 110 -9.41 -2.61 -20.21
C THR A 110 -9.72 -2.99 -21.65
N SER A 111 -8.88 -2.54 -22.60
CA SER A 111 -9.09 -2.81 -24.02
C SER A 111 -8.86 -4.29 -24.35
N GLY A 112 -9.68 -4.86 -25.23
CA GLY A 112 -9.42 -6.17 -25.84
C GLY A 112 -8.18 -6.23 -26.75
N SER A 113 -7.57 -5.07 -27.06
CA SER A 113 -6.39 -4.97 -27.91
C SER A 113 -5.16 -4.54 -27.10
N SER A 114 -4.14 -5.39 -27.08
CA SER A 114 -2.90 -5.13 -26.33
C SER A 114 -2.13 -3.89 -26.80
N THR A 115 -2.38 -3.43 -28.03
CA THR A 115 -1.78 -2.22 -28.58
C THR A 115 -2.37 -0.94 -28.00
N ALA A 116 -3.63 -1.00 -27.53
CA ALA A 116 -4.36 0.10 -26.94
C ALA A 116 -4.15 0.22 -25.41
N TRP A 117 -3.50 -0.76 -24.78
CA TRP A 117 -3.14 -0.65 -23.38
C TRP A 117 -2.11 0.46 -23.14
N THR A 118 -2.27 1.16 -22.03
CA THR A 118 -1.43 2.32 -21.66
C THR A 118 -0.82 2.15 -20.27
N ALA A 119 0.27 2.87 -20.03
CA ALA A 119 0.86 3.03 -18.70
C ALA A 119 1.07 4.51 -18.43
N GLN A 120 0.68 4.96 -17.25
CA GLN A 120 0.74 6.37 -16.86
C GLN A 120 1.36 6.47 -15.47
N LEU A 121 2.18 7.51 -15.27
CA LEU A 121 2.61 7.88 -13.92
C LEU A 121 1.37 8.30 -13.13
N PHE A 122 1.17 7.73 -11.95
CA PHE A 122 0.03 8.01 -11.08
C PHE A 122 0.40 8.87 -9.87
N PHE A 123 1.59 8.63 -9.30
CA PHE A 123 2.09 9.34 -8.13
C PHE A 123 3.61 9.22 -8.05
N THR A 124 4.28 10.17 -7.39
CA THR A 124 5.70 10.05 -7.02
C THR A 124 5.86 10.32 -5.52
N ALA A 125 6.19 9.28 -4.76
CA ALA A 125 6.39 9.33 -3.32
C ALA A 125 7.70 10.02 -2.96
N ARG A 126 7.57 11.01 -2.08
CA ARG A 126 8.68 11.79 -1.54
C ARG A 126 8.49 11.99 -0.04
N ASP A 127 9.60 11.94 0.69
CA ASP A 127 9.60 12.30 2.10
C ASP A 127 9.48 13.83 2.30
N LYS A 128 9.35 14.24 3.56
CA LYS A 128 9.30 15.64 3.97
C LYS A 128 10.67 16.32 4.08
N ALA A 129 11.76 15.66 3.66
CA ALA A 129 13.10 16.24 3.81
C ALA A 129 13.28 17.50 2.94
N THR A 130 14.31 18.28 3.24
CA THR A 130 14.70 19.44 2.44
C THR A 130 16.15 19.27 1.99
N PRO A 131 16.42 18.97 0.70
CA PRO A 131 15.44 18.74 -0.38
C PRO A 131 14.68 17.41 -0.21
N SER A 132 13.44 17.34 -0.73
CA SER A 132 12.60 16.14 -0.62
C SER A 132 13.20 14.96 -1.37
N GLN A 133 13.33 13.82 -0.70
CA GLN A 133 13.96 12.63 -1.28
C GLN A 133 12.89 11.65 -1.74
N ARG A 134 13.20 10.89 -2.79
CA ARG A 134 12.31 9.83 -3.28
C ARG A 134 12.24 8.69 -2.26
N GLN A 135 11.06 8.10 -2.12
CA GLN A 135 10.85 6.96 -1.25
C GLN A 135 10.58 5.72 -2.09
N PRO A 136 11.45 4.69 -2.08
CA PRO A 136 11.28 3.50 -2.92
C PRO A 136 10.04 2.71 -2.54
N ILE A 137 9.39 2.04 -3.48
CA ILE A 137 8.21 1.20 -3.22
C ILE A 137 8.52 -0.24 -3.63
N THR A 138 8.37 -1.19 -2.70
CA THR A 138 8.69 -2.62 -2.95
C THR A 138 7.51 -3.58 -2.74
N ALA A 139 6.57 -3.23 -1.86
CA ALA A 139 5.30 -3.94 -1.70
C ALA A 139 4.34 -3.66 -2.86
N ALA A 140 3.43 -4.59 -3.14
CA ALA A 140 2.33 -4.33 -4.06
C ALA A 140 1.40 -3.26 -3.46
N PRO A 141 0.88 -2.33 -4.28
CA PRO A 141 -0.25 -1.51 -3.87
C PRO A 141 -1.46 -2.36 -3.47
N TYR A 142 -2.33 -1.83 -2.61
CA TYR A 142 -3.62 -2.39 -2.30
C TYR A 142 -4.70 -1.40 -2.74
N VAL A 143 -5.80 -1.89 -3.33
CA VAL A 143 -6.83 -1.02 -3.90
C VAL A 143 -8.17 -1.30 -3.24
N VAL A 144 -8.83 -0.25 -2.75
CA VAL A 144 -10.18 -0.31 -2.20
C VAL A 144 -11.09 0.66 -2.94
N LYS A 145 -12.40 0.43 -2.90
CA LYS A 145 -13.37 1.39 -3.44
C LYS A 145 -13.29 2.69 -2.65
N HIS A 146 -13.31 3.81 -3.35
CA HIS A 146 -13.33 5.12 -2.69
C HIS A 146 -14.65 5.30 -1.91
N PRO A 147 -14.64 5.87 -0.70
CA PRO A 147 -15.85 6.01 0.14
C PRO A 147 -16.97 6.85 -0.50
N SER A 148 -16.63 7.73 -1.46
CA SER A 148 -17.65 8.47 -2.24
C SER A 148 -18.36 7.65 -3.32
N GLY A 149 -17.94 6.41 -3.56
CA GLY A 149 -18.44 5.55 -4.65
C GLY A 149 -17.90 5.89 -6.04
N THR A 150 -17.03 6.90 -6.17
CA THR A 150 -16.38 7.24 -7.45
C THR A 150 -14.93 6.79 -7.47
N GLY A 151 -14.61 5.80 -8.30
CA GLY A 151 -13.26 5.27 -8.43
C GLY A 151 -12.76 4.53 -7.20
N ASP A 152 -11.45 4.49 -7.03
CA ASP A 152 -10.76 3.67 -6.04
C ASP A 152 -9.67 4.46 -5.29
N LEU A 153 -9.35 4.05 -4.08
CA LEU A 153 -8.16 4.46 -3.35
C LEU A 153 -7.05 3.44 -3.60
N VAL A 154 -5.94 3.93 -4.15
CA VAL A 154 -4.71 3.15 -4.36
C VAL A 154 -3.80 3.40 -3.16
N ILE A 155 -3.67 2.39 -2.32
CA ILE A 155 -2.91 2.44 -1.08
C ILE A 155 -1.56 1.77 -1.29
N PHE A 156 -0.47 2.40 -0.85
CA PHE A 156 0.88 1.85 -1.00
C PHE A 156 1.79 2.34 0.13
N GLY A 157 2.67 1.47 0.59
CA GLY A 157 3.73 1.80 1.53
C GLY A 157 5.07 1.97 0.85
N THR A 158 5.88 2.86 1.38
CA THR A 158 7.26 3.02 0.93
C THR A 158 8.23 2.25 1.82
N GLY A 159 9.36 1.87 1.24
CA GLY A 159 10.39 1.07 1.88
C GLY A 159 11.07 0.14 0.89
N ARG A 160 12.37 -0.10 1.13
CA ARG A 160 13.13 -1.17 0.48
C ARG A 160 14.06 -1.85 1.48
N PHE A 161 14.24 -3.15 1.34
CA PHE A 161 15.17 -3.93 2.15
C PHE A 161 15.76 -5.05 1.29
N LEU A 162 16.57 -4.65 0.31
CA LEU A 162 17.03 -5.47 -0.81
C LEU A 162 18.57 -5.51 -0.91
N ALA A 163 19.25 -4.50 -0.37
CA ALA A 163 20.70 -4.38 -0.32
C ALA A 163 21.19 -4.12 1.09
N SER A 164 22.45 -4.45 1.40
CA SER A 164 23.05 -4.25 2.72
C SER A 164 22.98 -2.80 3.22
N ALA A 165 23.05 -1.82 2.29
CA ALA A 165 22.91 -0.39 2.62
C ALA A 165 21.53 -0.03 3.19
N ASP A 166 20.50 -0.82 2.91
CA ASP A 166 19.13 -0.55 3.37
C ASP A 166 18.98 -0.74 4.89
N LYS A 167 19.85 -1.55 5.50
CA LYS A 167 19.93 -1.74 6.96
C LYS A 167 20.29 -0.47 7.72
N GLN A 168 21.02 0.45 7.07
CA GLN A 168 21.50 1.69 7.67
C GLN A 168 20.65 2.90 7.27
N SER A 169 19.67 2.71 6.38
CA SER A 169 18.83 3.80 5.90
C SER A 169 17.86 4.25 6.99
N VAL A 170 18.04 5.48 7.46
CA VAL A 170 17.17 6.16 8.44
C VAL A 170 16.04 6.97 7.78
N GLN A 171 15.86 6.88 6.46
CA GLN A 171 14.83 7.64 5.75
C GLN A 171 13.44 7.28 6.28
N ASN A 172 12.69 8.28 6.73
CA ASN A 172 11.28 8.11 7.12
C ASN A 172 10.48 7.65 5.91
N GLN A 173 9.86 6.49 6.05
CA GLN A 173 8.95 5.93 5.06
C GLN A 173 7.51 6.31 5.40
N THR A 174 6.60 6.08 4.46
CA THR A 174 5.24 6.59 4.51
C THR A 174 4.29 5.61 3.88
N VAL A 175 3.08 5.53 4.42
CA VAL A 175 1.94 4.87 3.77
C VAL A 175 1.05 5.96 3.19
N TYR A 176 0.65 5.78 1.94
CA TYR A 176 -0.20 6.70 1.20
C TYR A 176 -1.47 5.98 0.76
N GLY A 177 -2.61 6.67 0.79
CA GLY A 177 -3.82 6.29 0.06
C GLY A 177 -4.16 7.39 -0.92
N VAL A 178 -4.09 7.11 -2.23
CA VAL A 178 -4.25 8.13 -3.28
C VAL A 178 -5.42 7.77 -4.19
N TRP A 179 -6.30 8.73 -4.41
CA TRP A 179 -7.52 8.55 -5.17
C TRP A 179 -7.26 8.47 -6.68
N ASP A 180 -7.65 7.35 -7.29
CA ASP A 180 -7.90 7.24 -8.72
C ASP A 180 -9.40 7.37 -9.02
N ARG A 181 -9.76 8.44 -9.72
CA ARG A 181 -11.15 8.73 -10.10
C ARG A 181 -11.57 8.06 -11.40
N HIS A 182 -10.61 7.57 -12.17
CA HIS A 182 -10.81 7.00 -13.51
C HIS A 182 -10.66 5.48 -13.49
N SER A 183 -10.84 4.86 -12.34
CA SER A 183 -10.72 3.41 -12.19
C SER A 183 -12.05 2.67 -12.37
N THR A 184 -13.17 3.38 -12.47
CA THR A 184 -14.49 2.78 -12.76
C THR A 184 -14.57 2.35 -14.22
N LYS A 185 -15.06 1.13 -14.48
CA LYS A 185 -15.28 0.62 -15.85
C LYS A 185 -16.12 1.59 -16.69
N GLY A 186 -15.72 1.75 -17.96
CA GLY A 186 -16.37 2.67 -18.90
C GLY A 186 -16.01 4.15 -18.68
N THR A 187 -15.26 4.49 -17.63
CA THR A 187 -14.73 5.84 -17.46
C THR A 187 -13.40 5.95 -18.20
N THR A 188 -13.35 6.78 -19.23
CA THR A 188 -12.10 7.05 -19.95
C THR A 188 -11.16 7.86 -19.07
N ALA A 189 -9.98 7.32 -18.77
CA ALA A 189 -8.91 8.07 -18.12
C ALA A 189 -8.37 9.15 -19.08
N PRO A 190 -8.03 10.35 -18.58
CA PRO A 190 -7.37 11.37 -19.40
C PRO A 190 -6.00 10.87 -19.87
N ALA A 191 -5.49 11.42 -20.98
CA ALA A 191 -4.19 11.05 -21.54
C ALA A 191 -3.02 11.28 -20.56
N THR A 192 -3.17 12.23 -19.64
CA THR A 192 -2.29 12.44 -18.50
C THR A 192 -3.14 12.50 -17.25
N LEU A 193 -2.89 11.60 -16.30
CA LEU A 193 -3.54 11.65 -14.98
C LEU A 193 -3.13 12.95 -14.26
N PRO A 194 -3.97 13.51 -13.39
CA PRO A 194 -3.69 14.75 -12.66
C PRO A 194 -2.60 14.56 -11.59
N THR A 195 -1.38 14.19 -11.99
CA THR A 195 -0.24 13.92 -11.11
C THR A 195 0.38 15.19 -10.52
N ALA A 196 0.31 16.31 -11.26
CA ALA A 196 0.85 17.60 -10.83
C ALA A 196 0.22 18.13 -9.53
N ASN A 197 -0.96 17.63 -9.16
CA ASN A 197 -1.72 18.04 -7.99
C ASN A 197 -1.82 16.94 -6.91
N LYS A 198 -0.94 15.93 -6.94
CA LYS A 198 -0.93 14.84 -5.95
C LYS A 198 0.38 14.84 -5.15
N GLY A 199 0.79 15.99 -4.62
CA GLY A 199 1.86 16.07 -3.62
C GLY A 199 1.31 15.90 -2.20
N ARG A 200 2.17 15.77 -1.18
CA ARG A 200 1.74 15.68 0.24
C ARG A 200 0.81 16.83 0.66
N SER A 201 0.97 18.04 0.13
CA SER A 201 0.10 19.19 0.39
C SER A 201 -1.35 18.95 -0.06
N ASN A 202 -1.55 18.11 -1.08
CA ASN A 202 -2.85 17.74 -1.62
C ASN A 202 -3.46 16.51 -0.92
N LEU A 203 -2.75 15.93 0.04
CA LEU A 203 -3.20 14.80 0.84
C LEU A 203 -3.53 15.28 2.27
N HIS A 204 -4.38 14.53 2.94
CA HIS A 204 -4.63 14.68 4.37
C HIS A 204 -3.54 13.94 5.16
N GLN A 205 -2.98 14.58 6.20
CA GLN A 205 -1.94 13.96 7.00
C GLN A 205 -2.55 13.28 8.22
N GLN A 206 -2.20 12.02 8.43
CA GLN A 206 -2.41 11.31 9.68
C GLN A 206 -1.07 11.17 10.42
N THR A 207 -1.13 10.97 11.73
CA THR A 207 0.07 10.93 12.59
C THR A 207 0.00 9.81 13.62
N PHE A 208 0.99 8.92 13.60
CA PHE A 208 1.23 8.00 14.70
C PHE A 208 1.87 8.72 15.89
N THR A 209 1.40 8.41 17.09
CA THR A 209 1.97 8.90 18.36
C THR A 209 2.29 7.72 19.26
N SER A 210 3.52 7.68 19.78
CA SER A 210 3.93 6.63 20.72
C SER A 210 3.11 6.70 22.00
N LEU A 211 2.68 5.55 22.49
CA LEU A 211 1.99 5.41 23.78
C LEU A 211 3.01 5.12 24.90
N PRO A 212 2.89 5.78 26.06
CA PRO A 212 3.77 5.52 27.20
C PRO A 212 3.45 4.18 27.85
N ASP A 213 4.47 3.53 28.40
CA ASP A 213 4.32 2.27 29.15
C ASP A 213 3.42 2.46 30.38
N THR A 214 2.56 1.47 30.66
CA THR A 214 1.58 1.56 31.75
C THR A 214 2.22 1.44 33.15
N SER A 215 3.38 0.79 33.24
CA SER A 215 4.13 0.63 34.49
C SER A 215 5.13 1.77 34.72
N ASP A 216 5.59 2.42 33.66
CA ASP A 216 6.51 3.55 33.71
C ASP A 216 6.21 4.56 32.58
N PRO A 217 5.38 5.59 32.85
CA PRO A 217 4.99 6.56 31.83
C PRO A 217 6.15 7.37 31.22
N SER A 218 7.36 7.28 31.78
CA SER A 218 8.55 7.91 31.19
C SER A 218 9.14 7.12 30.01
N LYS A 219 8.70 5.87 29.80
CA LYS A 219 9.18 4.98 28.73
C LYS A 219 8.13 4.80 27.64
N ALA A 220 8.59 4.55 26.42
CA ALA A 220 7.73 4.13 25.32
C ALA A 220 7.39 2.64 25.48
N SER A 221 6.11 2.30 25.30
CA SER A 221 5.65 0.91 25.32
C SER A 221 5.98 0.13 24.06
N GLY A 222 6.32 0.83 22.97
CA GLY A 222 6.41 0.26 21.63
C GLY A 222 5.09 0.25 20.86
N ASN A 223 3.98 0.61 21.51
CA ASN A 223 2.67 0.76 20.89
C ASN A 223 2.41 2.20 20.42
N PHE A 224 1.54 2.34 19.42
CA PHE A 224 1.20 3.61 18.80
C PHE A 224 -0.31 3.78 18.68
N LYS A 225 -0.77 4.99 18.96
CA LYS A 225 -2.09 5.46 18.54
C LYS A 225 -1.99 6.22 17.23
N LEU A 226 -3.13 6.40 16.56
CA LEU A 226 -3.23 7.13 15.30
C LEU A 226 -4.31 8.22 15.39
N THR A 227 -4.13 9.31 14.66
CA THR A 227 -5.16 10.34 14.47
C THR A 227 -6.37 9.75 13.73
N GLY A 228 -7.57 10.29 13.98
CA GLY A 228 -8.83 9.82 13.38
C GLY A 228 -9.56 10.92 12.61
N ASP A 229 -8.82 11.88 12.06
CA ASP A 229 -9.42 13.00 11.33
C ASP A 229 -9.89 12.52 9.96
N ALA A 230 -11.16 12.77 9.63
CA ALA A 230 -11.72 12.37 8.35
C ALA A 230 -11.15 13.22 7.19
N VAL A 231 -10.95 12.57 6.03
CA VAL A 231 -10.49 13.29 4.83
C VAL A 231 -11.63 14.10 4.20
N THR A 232 -11.41 15.41 4.05
CA THR A 232 -12.27 16.28 3.24
C THR A 232 -11.99 16.06 1.75
N TRP A 233 -12.74 15.15 1.11
CA TRP A 233 -12.53 14.78 -0.31
C TRP A 233 -12.90 15.86 -1.31
N TYR A 234 -13.96 16.63 -1.05
CA TYR A 234 -14.50 17.61 -1.99
C TYR A 234 -14.44 19.04 -1.41
N ASN A 235 -14.25 20.03 -2.29
CA ASN A 235 -14.32 21.45 -1.90
C ASN A 235 -15.74 21.85 -1.47
N SER A 236 -16.76 21.27 -2.11
CA SER A 236 -18.16 21.39 -1.73
C SER A 236 -18.97 20.23 -2.30
N GLY A 237 -19.89 19.68 -1.50
CA GLY A 237 -20.82 18.63 -1.91
C GLY A 237 -20.16 17.40 -2.53
N SER A 238 -20.63 17.01 -3.71
CA SER A 238 -20.06 15.95 -4.54
C SER A 238 -19.92 16.45 -5.98
N GLY A 239 -19.07 15.81 -6.78
CA GLY A 239 -18.99 16.12 -8.21
C GLY A 239 -18.06 15.20 -8.98
N THR A 240 -18.22 15.18 -10.30
CA THR A 240 -17.51 14.26 -11.21
C THR A 240 -16.22 14.82 -11.80
N ALA A 241 -16.01 16.14 -11.72
CA ALA A 241 -14.79 16.80 -12.21
C ALA A 241 -13.68 16.86 -11.14
N ASP A 242 -12.43 16.80 -11.59
CA ASP A 242 -11.23 16.89 -10.75
C ASP A 242 -11.12 18.22 -9.99
N ALA A 243 -11.64 19.32 -10.55
CA ALA A 243 -11.68 20.63 -9.90
C ALA A 243 -12.49 20.65 -8.59
N ASN A 244 -13.36 19.65 -8.38
CA ASN A 244 -14.16 19.54 -7.17
C ASN A 244 -13.39 18.86 -6.02
N VAL A 245 -12.20 18.29 -6.27
CA VAL A 245 -11.41 17.60 -5.25
C VAL A 245 -10.73 18.60 -4.32
N ALA A 246 -10.93 18.45 -3.02
CA ALA A 246 -10.19 19.18 -1.98
C ALA A 246 -8.91 18.43 -1.59
N LYS A 247 -9.04 17.14 -1.29
CA LYS A 247 -7.92 16.24 -1.00
C LYS A 247 -7.95 15.03 -1.90
N TRP A 248 -6.78 14.70 -2.44
CA TRP A 248 -6.60 13.58 -3.36
C TRP A 248 -6.31 12.26 -2.65
N GLY A 249 -6.39 12.24 -1.32
CA GLY A 249 -5.97 11.10 -0.53
C GLY A 249 -5.50 11.49 0.86
N TRP A 250 -4.76 10.56 1.46
CA TRP A 250 -4.16 10.68 2.77
C TRP A 250 -2.74 10.11 2.77
N TYR A 251 -1.97 10.46 3.80
CA TYR A 251 -0.69 9.82 4.08
C TYR A 251 -0.43 9.77 5.59
N VAL A 252 0.35 8.78 6.01
CA VAL A 252 0.86 8.64 7.36
C VAL A 252 2.34 8.26 7.30
N ASP A 253 3.19 9.10 7.91
CA ASP A 253 4.61 8.77 8.05
C ASP A 253 4.77 7.66 9.11
N LEU A 254 5.61 6.66 8.82
CA LEU A 254 5.92 5.63 9.81
C LEU A 254 6.65 6.27 11.01
N PRO A 255 6.29 5.90 12.25
CA PRO A 255 6.70 6.64 13.44
C PRO A 255 8.17 6.44 13.80
N ARG A 256 8.80 5.34 13.36
CA ARG A 256 10.19 5.03 13.74
C ARG A 256 11.17 5.32 12.61
N ASN A 257 12.35 5.81 12.98
CA ASN A 257 13.42 6.08 12.03
C ASN A 257 13.81 4.80 11.28
N GLY A 258 13.95 4.91 9.96
CA GLY A 258 14.36 3.79 9.12
C GLY A 258 13.36 2.64 9.03
N GLU A 259 12.18 2.73 9.65
CA GLU A 259 11.08 1.76 9.51
C GLU A 259 10.57 1.73 8.06
N LYS A 260 10.26 0.54 7.55
CA LYS A 260 9.97 0.31 6.12
C LYS A 260 8.79 -0.62 5.95
N LEU A 261 7.89 -0.30 5.02
CA LEU A 261 6.86 -1.21 4.57
C LEU A 261 7.38 -1.95 3.32
N VAL A 262 7.73 -3.23 3.49
CA VAL A 262 8.23 -4.10 2.41
C VAL A 262 7.35 -5.33 2.20
N TYR A 263 6.33 -5.54 3.03
CA TYR A 263 5.38 -6.66 2.89
C TYR A 263 4.07 -6.18 2.29
N ASP A 264 3.37 -7.05 1.57
CA ASP A 264 2.08 -6.69 1.00
C ASP A 264 1.05 -6.50 2.12
N MET A 265 0.23 -5.46 1.99
CA MET A 265 -0.83 -5.14 2.93
C MET A 265 -2.02 -6.09 2.72
N SER A 266 -2.88 -6.22 3.72
CA SER A 266 -4.07 -7.09 3.66
C SER A 266 -5.26 -6.39 4.29
N LEU A 267 -6.38 -6.36 3.58
CA LEU A 267 -7.65 -5.93 4.16
C LEU A 267 -8.24 -7.08 4.99
N TYR A 268 -8.60 -6.78 6.23
CA TYR A 268 -9.27 -7.70 7.13
C TYR A 268 -10.53 -7.03 7.68
N GLY A 269 -11.67 -7.42 7.11
CA GLY A 269 -12.95 -6.75 7.33
C GLY A 269 -12.89 -5.28 6.90
N LYS A 270 -12.92 -4.35 7.86
CA LYS A 270 -12.85 -2.90 7.60
C LYS A 270 -11.47 -2.29 7.79
N SER A 271 -10.50 -3.02 8.36
CA SER A 271 -9.13 -2.52 8.57
C SER A 271 -8.20 -2.92 7.44
N LEU A 272 -7.34 -1.99 7.04
CA LEU A 272 -6.12 -2.35 6.32
C LEU A 272 -5.03 -2.68 7.33
N ILE A 273 -4.58 -3.93 7.29
CA ILE A 273 -3.51 -4.44 8.15
C ILE A 273 -2.22 -4.48 7.35
N PHE A 274 -1.15 -3.99 7.95
CA PHE A 274 0.18 -4.08 7.35
C PHE A 274 1.26 -4.21 8.41
N THR A 275 2.38 -4.79 8.01
CA THR A 275 3.54 -4.99 8.86
C THR A 275 4.76 -4.32 8.27
N THR A 276 5.53 -3.68 9.13
CA THR A 276 6.77 -3.00 8.78
C THR A 276 7.97 -3.74 9.35
N ILE A 277 9.15 -3.41 8.85
CA ILE A 277 10.42 -3.84 9.41
C ILE A 277 11.29 -2.64 9.71
N ARG A 278 12.13 -2.78 10.72
CA ARG A 278 13.19 -1.84 11.04
C ARG A 278 14.40 -2.62 11.52
N THR A 279 15.58 -2.04 11.38
CA THR A 279 16.74 -2.54 12.13
C THR A 279 16.59 -2.17 13.60
N ALA A 280 16.91 -3.11 14.48
CA ALA A 280 16.86 -2.85 15.92
C ALA A 280 17.97 -1.84 16.29
N GLU A 281 17.68 -0.89 17.18
CA GLU A 281 18.68 0.06 17.69
C GLU A 281 19.60 -0.58 18.73
N ASP A 282 19.19 -1.73 19.30
CA ASP A 282 19.93 -2.45 20.34
C ASP A 282 20.85 -3.52 19.72
N PRO A 283 22.19 -3.37 19.81
CA PRO A 283 23.15 -4.34 19.27
C PRO A 283 23.11 -5.71 19.97
N CYS A 284 22.40 -5.82 21.10
CA CYS A 284 22.24 -7.07 21.87
C CYS A 284 20.95 -7.84 21.56
N LYS A 285 20.03 -7.29 20.76
CA LYS A 285 18.82 -7.97 20.28
C LYS A 285 18.96 -8.37 18.81
N ALA A 286 18.11 -9.29 18.36
CA ALA A 286 18.06 -9.68 16.96
C ALA A 286 17.96 -8.44 16.04
N ASP A 287 18.73 -8.45 14.96
CA ASP A 287 19.05 -7.32 14.07
C ASP A 287 17.83 -6.59 13.44
N ILE A 288 16.61 -7.14 13.59
CA ILE A 288 15.39 -6.68 12.94
C ILE A 288 14.21 -6.78 13.91
N ALA A 289 13.37 -5.75 13.93
CA ALA A 289 12.10 -5.73 14.66
C ALA A 289 10.92 -5.46 13.70
N GLY A 290 9.73 -5.92 14.07
CA GLY A 290 8.49 -5.71 13.33
C GLY A 290 7.50 -4.82 14.08
N THR A 291 6.65 -4.13 13.33
CA THR A 291 5.45 -3.49 13.88
C THR A 291 4.28 -3.88 13.01
N ILE A 292 3.15 -4.26 13.62
CA ILE A 292 1.87 -4.44 12.93
C ILE A 292 1.02 -3.19 13.14
N TYR A 293 0.36 -2.74 12.09
CA TYR A 293 -0.55 -1.61 12.11
C TYR A 293 -1.92 -2.00 11.58
N ALA A 294 -2.95 -1.39 12.16
CA ALA A 294 -4.34 -1.48 11.72
C ALA A 294 -4.91 -0.08 11.57
N ILE A 295 -5.27 0.27 10.33
CA ILE A 295 -5.79 1.60 9.98
C ILE A 295 -7.09 1.48 9.19
N ASP A 296 -7.89 2.55 9.17
CA ASP A 296 -8.99 2.67 8.22
C ASP A 296 -8.42 2.98 6.82
N PRO A 297 -8.69 2.14 5.79
CA PRO A 297 -8.20 2.41 4.44
C PRO A 297 -8.79 3.66 3.79
N ASN A 298 -9.95 4.13 4.24
CA ASN A 298 -10.65 5.27 3.66
C ASN A 298 -9.89 6.56 3.93
N ASP A 299 -9.53 6.84 5.18
CA ASP A 299 -8.87 8.10 5.58
C ASP A 299 -7.43 7.93 6.11
N GLY A 300 -6.96 6.69 6.23
CA GLY A 300 -5.65 6.35 6.74
C GLY A 300 -5.48 6.56 8.23
N GLY A 301 -6.57 6.85 8.95
CA GLY A 301 -6.60 7.14 10.36
C GLY A 301 -6.84 5.90 11.22
N LYS A 302 -7.13 6.14 12.49
CA LYS A 302 -7.49 5.08 13.44
C LYS A 302 -8.78 4.39 13.02
N THR A 303 -8.94 3.15 13.44
CA THR A 303 -10.19 2.40 13.33
C THR A 303 -11.25 2.94 14.30
N ASP A 304 -12.52 2.74 13.94
CA ASP A 304 -13.68 3.05 14.80
C ASP A 304 -13.94 2.01 15.90
N TYR A 305 -13.09 1.00 15.98
CA TYR A 305 -13.16 -0.12 16.92
C TYR A 305 -11.76 -0.49 17.42
N THR A 306 -11.69 -1.20 18.54
CA THR A 306 -10.47 -1.82 19.07
C THR A 306 -9.93 -2.85 18.07
N ALA A 307 -8.80 -2.55 17.44
CA ALA A 307 -8.22 -3.37 16.38
C ALA A 307 -7.47 -4.60 16.89
N PHE A 308 -6.86 -4.50 18.08
CA PHE A 308 -6.02 -5.54 18.64
C PHE A 308 -6.51 -5.96 20.03
N ASP A 309 -6.45 -7.27 20.28
CA ASP A 309 -6.63 -7.85 21.62
C ASP A 309 -5.26 -7.80 22.30
N MET A 310 -5.08 -6.80 23.16
CA MET A 310 -3.80 -6.46 23.78
C MET A 310 -3.59 -7.19 25.11
N ASN A 311 -4.67 -7.64 25.75
CA ASN A 311 -4.61 -8.38 27.01
C ASN A 311 -4.76 -9.91 26.81
N ASN A 312 -5.05 -10.36 25.59
CA ASN A 312 -5.19 -11.75 25.16
C ASN A 312 -6.32 -12.51 25.88
N ASP A 313 -7.43 -11.82 26.17
CA ASP A 313 -8.64 -12.42 26.76
C ASP A 313 -9.67 -12.88 25.70
N GLY A 314 -9.39 -12.64 24.42
CA GLY A 314 -10.23 -13.00 23.29
C GLY A 314 -11.38 -12.03 23.01
N LYS A 315 -11.42 -10.88 23.70
CA LYS A 315 -12.35 -9.78 23.44
C LYS A 315 -11.59 -8.59 22.86
N PHE A 316 -12.35 -7.66 22.31
CA PHE A 316 -11.85 -6.43 21.72
C PHE A 316 -12.64 -5.28 22.31
N ASP A 317 -12.21 -4.79 23.47
CA ASP A 317 -12.94 -3.79 24.23
C ASP A 317 -12.02 -2.72 24.87
N ALA A 318 -12.54 -1.96 25.83
CA ALA A 318 -11.79 -0.89 26.48
C ALA A 318 -10.61 -1.43 27.32
N ALA A 319 -10.60 -2.70 27.70
CA ALA A 319 -9.49 -3.32 28.41
C ALA A 319 -8.26 -3.57 27.52
N ASP A 320 -8.37 -3.39 26.21
CA ASP A 320 -7.27 -3.42 25.24
C ASP A 320 -6.67 -2.05 24.97
N GLN A 321 -7.31 -0.99 25.49
CA GLN A 321 -6.78 0.35 25.38
C GLN A 321 -5.57 0.53 26.28
N GLN A 322 -4.68 1.42 25.86
CA GLN A 322 -3.51 1.79 26.62
C GLN A 322 -3.54 3.29 26.92
N ASN A 323 -3.62 3.62 28.21
CA ASN A 323 -3.81 5.00 28.69
C ASN A 323 -5.04 5.66 28.03
N ASP A 324 -6.17 4.96 27.97
CA ASP A 324 -7.43 5.42 27.34
C ASP A 324 -7.31 5.73 25.84
N ASN A 325 -6.34 5.12 25.15
CA ASN A 325 -6.19 5.24 23.70
C ASN A 325 -6.23 3.86 23.04
N ASP A 326 -6.92 3.79 21.90
CA ASP A 326 -6.88 2.62 21.02
C ASP A 326 -5.45 2.40 20.51
N VAL A 327 -5.01 1.14 20.47
CA VAL A 327 -3.73 0.75 19.87
C VAL A 327 -3.93 0.50 18.37
N ASN A 328 -3.28 1.30 17.53
CA ASN A 328 -3.30 1.16 16.06
C ASN A 328 -1.96 0.67 15.50
N GLY A 329 -0.92 0.59 16.33
CA GLY A 329 0.36 -0.02 16.01
C GLY A 329 0.91 -0.76 17.22
N ALA A 330 1.32 -2.01 17.04
CA ALA A 330 1.88 -2.85 18.09
C ALA A 330 3.18 -3.53 17.63
N GLU A 331 4.15 -3.65 18.53
CA GLU A 331 5.41 -4.33 18.24
C GLU A 331 5.20 -5.85 18.16
N ILE A 332 5.77 -6.46 17.11
CA ILE A 332 5.69 -7.89 16.85
C ILE A 332 7.03 -8.40 16.33
N ASP A 333 7.18 -9.72 16.25
CA ASP A 333 8.32 -10.30 15.53
C ASP A 333 8.32 -9.88 14.05
N PRO A 334 9.52 -9.68 13.45
CA PRO A 334 9.62 -9.25 12.07
C PRO A 334 9.13 -10.33 11.11
N GLY A 335 8.49 -9.89 10.01
CA GLY A 335 8.06 -10.78 8.94
C GLY A 335 6.71 -10.39 8.34
N LYS A 336 6.34 -11.07 7.25
CA LYS A 336 4.98 -10.98 6.70
C LYS A 336 4.04 -11.76 7.60
N VAL A 337 3.07 -11.06 8.19
CA VAL A 337 2.03 -11.70 9.00
C VAL A 337 1.02 -12.43 8.13
N THR A 338 0.53 -13.57 8.64
CA THR A 338 -0.64 -14.27 8.10
C THR A 338 -1.86 -13.97 8.98
N LEU A 339 -2.96 -13.59 8.35
CA LEU A 339 -4.22 -13.31 9.04
C LEU A 339 -5.15 -14.51 8.93
N GLY A 340 -5.71 -14.95 10.05
CA GLY A 340 -6.66 -16.07 10.06
C GLY A 340 -7.29 -16.25 11.44
N ALA A 341 -8.58 -16.62 11.45
CA ALA A 341 -9.34 -16.89 12.67
C ALA A 341 -9.23 -15.80 13.75
N GLY A 342 -9.26 -14.52 13.35
CA GLY A 342 -9.15 -13.38 14.28
C GLY A 342 -7.74 -13.19 14.86
N LYS A 343 -6.70 -13.73 14.21
CA LYS A 343 -5.31 -13.64 14.67
C LYS A 343 -4.38 -13.21 13.55
N ALA A 344 -3.37 -12.43 13.94
CA ALA A 344 -2.15 -12.16 13.19
C ALA A 344 -1.04 -13.09 13.69
N ILE A 345 -0.52 -13.94 12.80
CA ILE A 345 0.54 -14.91 13.11
C ILE A 345 1.83 -14.50 12.40
N THR A 346 2.92 -14.36 13.16
CA THR A 346 4.25 -14.05 12.62
C THR A 346 4.92 -15.32 12.07
N PRO A 347 5.88 -15.22 11.13
CA PRO A 347 6.56 -16.40 10.57
C PRO A 347 7.36 -17.22 11.60
N VAL A 348 7.72 -16.63 12.73
CA VAL A 348 8.46 -17.32 13.80
C VAL A 348 7.56 -18.15 14.72
N GLY A 349 6.23 -18.06 14.57
CA GLY A 349 5.27 -18.98 15.17
C GLY A 349 5.08 -18.87 16.70
N GLU A 350 5.90 -18.08 17.39
CA GLU A 350 5.85 -17.93 18.85
C GLU A 350 4.89 -16.82 19.34
N GLY A 351 4.46 -15.91 18.45
CA GLY A 351 3.52 -14.82 18.77
C GLY A 351 2.29 -14.80 17.86
N SER A 352 1.10 -14.84 18.47
CA SER A 352 -0.16 -14.49 17.79
C SER A 352 -0.79 -13.28 18.47
N LEU A 353 -1.08 -12.22 17.71
CA LEU A 353 -1.84 -11.07 18.19
C LEU A 353 -3.30 -11.22 17.76
N GLY A 354 -4.26 -11.03 18.65
CA GLY A 354 -5.67 -11.01 18.24
C GLY A 354 -5.96 -9.77 17.40
N VAL A 355 -6.68 -9.94 16.29
CA VAL A 355 -7.03 -8.88 15.35
C VAL A 355 -8.52 -8.89 15.06
N ASN A 356 -9.15 -7.74 15.23
CA ASN A 356 -10.57 -7.53 14.98
C ASN A 356 -10.84 -7.20 13.50
N ASP A 357 -11.89 -7.79 12.91
CA ASP A 357 -12.32 -7.48 11.55
C ASP A 357 -13.23 -6.24 11.47
N GLY A 358 -13.73 -5.72 12.60
CA GLY A 358 -14.64 -4.58 12.64
C GLY A 358 -16.02 -4.87 12.07
N LEU A 359 -16.34 -6.15 11.86
CA LEU A 359 -17.62 -6.61 11.37
C LEU A 359 -18.45 -7.11 12.56
N ASP A 360 -19.56 -6.42 12.84
CA ASP A 360 -20.51 -6.91 13.84
C ASP A 360 -21.19 -8.19 13.34
N ARG A 361 -20.76 -9.34 13.86
CA ARG A 361 -21.38 -10.63 13.56
C ARG A 361 -22.59 -10.84 14.47
N GLY A 362 -23.79 -10.50 13.98
CA GLY A 362 -25.07 -10.63 14.70
C GLY A 362 -26.30 -10.44 13.81
N ARG A 363 -27.51 -10.71 14.33
CA ARG A 363 -28.78 -10.48 13.60
C ARG A 363 -29.07 -8.98 13.51
N GLN A 364 -28.73 -8.37 12.37
CA GLN A 364 -28.84 -6.93 12.11
C GLN A 364 -30.25 -6.42 11.71
N SER A 365 -31.32 -7.24 11.83
CA SER A 365 -32.70 -6.72 11.73
C SER A 365 -33.74 -7.65 12.36
N TRP A 366 -34.71 -7.07 13.05
CA TRP A 366 -36.03 -7.66 13.27
C TRP A 366 -36.99 -6.94 12.31
N ARG A 367 -37.57 -7.64 11.34
CA ARG A 367 -38.79 -7.17 10.68
C ARG A 367 -39.95 -7.66 11.52
N ARG A 368 -40.71 -6.73 12.11
CA ARG A 368 -42.03 -7.03 12.69
C ARG A 368 -42.88 -7.63 11.58
N GLN A 369 -43.36 -8.87 11.74
CA GLN A 369 -44.40 -9.38 10.85
C GLN A 369 -45.64 -8.46 11.00
N PRO A 370 -46.20 -7.94 9.90
CA PRO A 370 -47.52 -7.33 9.96
C PRO A 370 -48.51 -8.39 10.44
N SER A 371 -49.34 -7.98 11.40
CA SER A 371 -50.45 -8.76 11.97
C SER A 371 -51.48 -9.13 10.91
#